data_AF-A0A7K2VH92-F1
#
_entry.id   AF-A0A7K2VH92-F1
#
_cell.length_a   1.000
_cell.length_b   1.000
_cell.length_c   1.000
_cell.angle_alpha   90.00
_cell.angle_beta   90.00
_cell.angle_gamma   90.00
#
_symmetry.space_group_name_H-M   'P 1'
#
loop_
_entity.id
_entity.type
_entity.pdbx_description
1 polymer ?
#
loop_
_entity_poly.entity_id
_entity_poly.type
_entity_poly.pdbx_seq_one_letter_code
_entity_poly.pdbx_strand_id
1 'polypeptide(L)' 'LLALYTDGLVETRYDAIDIGLHALCRTLENATGSLQQTCDSLLDTVDRTSADDVALLLARFGGA' A
#
# COMPACT_ATOMS: atom_id res chain seq x y z
N LEU A 1 4.83 -11.39 3.26
CA LEU A 1 5.17 -10.29 2.33
C LEU A 1 5.86 -9.20 3.14
N LEU A 2 6.81 -8.47 2.54
CA LEU A 2 7.35 -7.23 3.08
C LEU A 2 6.91 -6.10 2.17
N ALA A 3 6.39 -5.02 2.78
CA ALA A 3 6.04 -3.79 2.10
C ALA A 3 6.88 -2.66 2.68
N LEU A 4 7.54 -1.89 1.80
CA LEU A 4 8.19 -0.63 2.12
C LEU A 4 7.45 0.46 1.35
N TYR A 5 7.13 1.57 2.01
CA TYR A 5 6.31 2.63 1.45
C TYR A 5 6.73 4.00 1.98
N THR A 6 6.39 5.06 1.24
CA THR A 6 6.45 6.45 1.72
C THR A 6 5.17 6.82 2.46
N ASP A 7 5.24 7.77 3.38
CA ASP A 7 4.12 8.30 4.15
C ASP A 7 2.95 8.78 3.27
N GLY A 8 3.25 9.36 2.10
CA GLY A 8 2.25 9.75 1.10
C GLY A 8 1.29 8.62 0.65
N LEU A 9 1.64 7.34 0.89
CA LEU A 9 0.78 6.19 0.63
C LEU A 9 -0.36 6.04 1.66
N VAL A 10 -0.11 6.38 2.93
CA VAL A 10 -1.04 6.11 4.05
C VAL A 10 -1.58 7.38 4.71
N GLU A 11 -0.88 8.50 4.57
CA GLU A 11 -1.32 9.80 5.05
C GLU A 11 -2.16 10.50 3.98
N THR A 12 -3.37 10.92 4.37
CA THR A 12 -4.20 11.83 3.57
C THR A 12 -4.36 13.14 4.32
N ARG A 13 -4.80 14.20 3.63
CA ARG A 13 -5.00 15.51 4.28
C ARG A 13 -6.12 15.51 5.33
N TYR A 14 -7.05 14.56 5.27
CA TYR A 14 -8.30 14.59 6.03
C TYR A 14 -8.49 13.40 6.96
N ASP A 15 -7.76 12.31 6.75
CA ASP A 15 -7.87 11.09 7.54
C ASP A 15 -6.64 10.87 8.43
N ALA A 16 -6.86 10.21 9.56
CA ALA A 16 -5.77 9.77 10.42
C ALA A 16 -4.96 8.67 9.73
N ILE A 17 -3.64 8.67 9.96
CA ILE A 17 -2.69 7.67 9.43
C ILE A 17 -3.13 6.21 9.67
N ASP A 18 -3.81 5.94 10.80
CA ASP A 18 -4.30 4.62 11.16
C ASP A 18 -5.29 4.05 10.12
N ILE A 19 -6.07 4.92 9.47
CA ILE A 19 -7.04 4.52 8.44
C ILE A 19 -6.30 3.99 7.21
N GLY A 20 -5.31 4.74 6.71
CA GLY A 20 -4.48 4.33 5.59
C GLY A 20 -3.68 3.07 5.89
N LEU A 21 -3.13 2.97 7.10
CA LEU A 21 -2.39 1.78 7.54
C LEU A 21 -3.29 0.54 7.60
N HIS A 22 -4.52 0.68 8.10
CA HIS A 22 -5.48 -0.43 8.16
C HIS A 22 -5.89 -0.90 6.75
N ALA A 23 -6.10 0.04 5.82
CA ALA A 23 -6.40 -0.27 4.42
C ALA A 23 -5.23 -1.00 3.72
N LEU A 24 -4.00 -0.54 3.95
CA LEU A 24 -2.78 -1.17 3.47
C LEU A 24 -2.65 -2.62 3.98
N CYS A 25 -2.76 -2.81 5.30
CA CYS A 25 -2.69 -4.13 5.93
C CYS A 25 -3.76 -5.07 5.39
N ARG A 26 -5.03 -4.62 5.33
CA ARG A 26 -6.14 -5.44 4.81
C ARG A 26 -5.92 -5.86 3.36
N THR A 27 -5.42 -4.97 2.51
CA THR A 27 -5.14 -5.29 1.10
C THR A 27 -4.00 -6.30 0.98
N LEU A 28 -2.95 -6.16 1.80
CA LEU A 28 -1.83 -7.11 1.84
C LEU A 28 -2.23 -8.49 2.37
N GLU A 29 -3.15 -8.56 3.35
CA GLU A 29 -3.69 -9.83 3.87
C GLU A 29 -4.50 -10.59 2.81
N ASN A 30 -5.24 -9.85 1.97
CA ASN A 30 -6.05 -10.41 0.89
C ASN A 30 -5.30 -10.54 -0.44
N ALA A 31 -3.99 -10.25 -0.46
CA ALA A 31 -3.18 -10.24 -1.67
C ALA A 31 -3.00 -11.66 -2.24
N THR A 32 -3.89 -12.05 -3.15
CA THR A 32 -3.77 -13.27 -3.95
C THR A 32 -3.24 -12.92 -5.35
N GLY A 33 -2.11 -13.50 -5.76
CA GLY A 33 -1.56 -13.33 -7.11
C GLY A 33 -0.13 -12.76 -7.16
N SER A 34 0.20 -12.16 -8.30
CA SER A 34 1.54 -11.57 -8.53
C SER A 34 1.75 -10.32 -7.68
N LEU A 35 3.03 -10.00 -7.38
CA LEU A 35 3.35 -8.77 -6.64
C LEU A 35 2.87 -7.51 -7.37
N GLN A 36 2.92 -7.51 -8.71
CA GLN A 36 2.46 -6.39 -9.52
C GLN A 36 0.97 -6.12 -9.32
N GLN A 37 0.13 -7.16 -9.38
CA GLN A 37 -1.32 -7.02 -9.15
C GLN A 37 -1.62 -6.50 -7.74
N THR A 38 -0.84 -6.91 -6.74
CA THR A 38 -0.96 -6.37 -5.38
C THR A 38 -0.56 -4.90 -5.31
N CYS A 39 0.53 -4.49 -5.97
CA CYS A 39 0.92 -3.08 -6.07
C CYS A 39 -0.18 -2.24 -6.73
N ASP A 40 -0.70 -2.69 -7.87
CA ASP A 40 -1.73 -1.96 -8.60
C ASP A 40 -3.00 -1.80 -7.73
N SER A 41 -3.43 -2.88 -7.06
CA SER A 41 -4.58 -2.85 -6.15
C SER A 41 -4.39 -1.88 -4.99
N LEU A 42 -3.17 -1.77 -4.44
CA LEU A 42 -2.85 -0.83 -3.38
C LEU A 42 -2.85 0.61 -3.89
N LEU A 43 -2.20 0.87 -5.02
CA LEU A 43 -2.12 2.20 -5.60
C LEU A 43 -3.50 2.73 -6.07
N ASP A 44 -4.42 1.86 -6.44
CA ASP A 44 -5.81 2.23 -6.74
C ASP A 44 -6.59 2.73 -5.52
N THR A 45 -6.17 2.36 -4.30
CA THR A 45 -6.80 2.86 -3.06
C THR A 45 -6.25 4.20 -2.59
N VAL A 46 -5.17 4.68 -3.20
CA VAL A 46 -4.51 5.93 -2.82
C VAL A 46 -5.26 7.13 -3.36
N ASP A 47 -5.55 8.08 -2.49
CA ASP A 47 -6.06 9.38 -2.91
C ASP A 47 -4.98 10.13 -3.69
N ARG A 48 -5.18 10.28 -5.00
CA ARG A 48 -4.27 11.01 -5.90
C ARG A 48 -4.24 12.52 -5.64
N THR A 49 -5.07 13.03 -4.73
CA THR A 49 -4.98 14.41 -4.22
C THR A 49 -4.04 14.55 -3.04
N SER A 50 -3.45 13.43 -2.57
CA SER A 50 -2.29 13.45 -1.68
C SER A 50 -1.23 14.40 -2.24
N ALA A 51 -0.71 15.27 -1.38
CA ALA A 51 0.26 16.30 -1.77
C ALA A 51 1.69 15.77 -1.77
N ASP A 52 1.91 14.55 -1.27
CA ASP A 52 3.22 13.95 -1.07
C ASP A 52 3.51 12.82 -2.06
N ASP A 53 4.78 12.49 -2.22
CA ASP A 53 5.23 11.47 -3.16
C ASP A 53 4.82 10.07 -2.69
N VAL A 54 4.26 9.29 -3.61
CA VAL A 54 3.81 7.91 -3.35
C VAL A 54 4.79 6.92 -3.96
N ALA A 55 5.41 6.10 -3.13
CA ALA A 55 6.20 4.96 -3.55
C ALA A 55 5.83 3.70 -2.75
N LEU A 56 5.82 2.56 -3.43
CA LEU A 56 5.55 1.25 -2.85
C LEU A 56 6.53 0.22 -3.42
N LEU A 57 7.17 -0.54 -2.53
CA LEU A 57 8.01 -1.68 -2.87
C LEU A 57 7.52 -2.92 -2.12
N LEU A 58 7.12 -3.96 -2.87
CA LEU A 58 6.72 -5.24 -2.32
C LEU A 58 7.78 -6.31 -2.58
N ALA A 59 8.10 -7.09 -1.54
CA ALA A 59 8.96 -8.25 -1.62
C ALA A 59 8.28 -9.48 -1.00
N ARG A 60 8.46 -10.65 -1.61
CA ARG A 60 7.97 -11.93 -1.09
C ARG A 60 9.16 -12.76 -0.63
N PHE A 61 9.21 -13.03 0.68
CA PHE A 61 10.17 -13.99 1.24
C PHE A 61 9.51 -15.36 1.27
N GLY A 62 10.17 -16.37 0.71
CA GLY A 62 9.60 -17.70 0.53
C GLY A 62 9.10 -17.93 -0.88
N GLY A 63 10.04 -18.15 -1.80
CA GLY A 63 9.88 -19.07 -2.92
C GLY A 63 10.84 -20.22 -2.68
N ALA A 64 10.31 -21.35 -2.23
CA ALA A 64 10.91 -22.66 -2.39
C ALA A 64 9.86 -23.50 -3.12
#